data_AF-A0A3L6PUW1-F1
#
_entry.id   AF-A0A3L6PUW1-F1
#
_cell.length_a   1.000
_cell.length_b   1.000
_cell.length_c   1.000
_cell.angle_alpha   90.00
_cell.angle_beta   90.00
_cell.angle_gamma   90.00
#
_symmetry.space_group_name_H-M   'P 1'
#
loop_
_entity.id
_entity.type
_entity.pdbx_description
1 polymer ?
#
loop_
_entity_poly.entity_id
_entity_poly.type
_entity_poly.pdbx_seq_one_letter_code
_entity_poly.pdbx_strand_id
1 'polypeptide(L)'
;MRSPGLLAAALVAAGLLLAAGAGAATEEAYVTLLYGDEFVLGVRVLGKSLRDTGTRRDMVVLVSDGVSEYSRKLLQADGWIVNRISLLANPNQVRPKRFWGVYTKLKIFNMTSYKKVVYLDADTIVVKSIEDLFKCGKFCGNLKHSERMNSGVMVVEPSETLFNDMIDKVGRLPSYTGGDQGFLNSYYPDFPNSRVYEPDSPLTPEPETQRLSTLYNADVGLYMLANKWMVDEKELRVIHYTLGPLKPWDWFTAWLVKPVETWQDIRQKLEESLPGTGGGRNPHDQLVVKILFILPFCLLLFGYYQSCFQTNKELISIRSLCAFARRARHKYKSEEPLPSYSVVGSSSTFGISNQRLSNGTHSKLPPYFGPIAVLVCFISAGFSFAFAFAIIPRQVMPWTGLLLMFELTFVAFFLLFGSYLRFVYQWGSMSANHMGFNNSDSSENHMGSGHQRNMSNCDMDATFYWIGMAAIATVAVLLPTILGITALFTNVILGYEKRSVSEVETGGAALRVMLGLMVAGGVVLASFMTYAAEHLAISAFNKVSESEHRTCGMKRAQVLGWCRKEGRASKWQLQRSPLRQGGNRSRDRCV
;
A
#
# COMPACT_ATOMS: atom_id res chain seq x y z
N MET A 1 -68.62 -4.20 17.34
CA MET A 1 -67.71 -5.29 17.77
C MET A 1 -66.92 -5.77 16.56
N ARG A 2 -65.58 -5.73 16.57
CA ARG A 2 -64.75 -6.34 15.52
C ARG A 2 -64.54 -7.82 15.87
N SER A 3 -64.78 -8.73 14.93
CA SER A 3 -64.76 -10.17 15.20
C SER A 3 -63.37 -10.66 15.62
N PRO A 4 -63.20 -11.30 16.79
CA PRO A 4 -61.90 -11.81 17.24
C PRO A 4 -61.36 -12.92 16.32
N GLY A 5 -62.23 -13.62 15.57
CA GLY A 5 -61.84 -14.66 14.63
C GLY A 5 -60.98 -14.15 13.45
N LEU A 6 -61.20 -12.90 13.00
CA LEU A 6 -60.39 -12.34 11.90
C LEU A 6 -58.95 -12.03 12.35
N LEU A 7 -58.76 -11.57 13.60
CA LEU A 7 -57.44 -11.30 14.14
C LEU A 7 -56.66 -12.61 14.37
N ALA A 8 -57.33 -13.64 14.89
CA ALA A 8 -56.76 -14.97 15.07
C ALA A 8 -56.36 -15.60 13.71
N ALA A 9 -57.24 -15.53 12.70
CA ALA A 9 -56.93 -16.03 11.36
C ALA A 9 -55.75 -15.28 10.71
N ALA A 10 -55.67 -13.95 10.87
CA ALA A 10 -54.54 -13.17 10.38
C ALA A 10 -53.22 -13.50 11.09
N LEU A 11 -53.24 -13.75 12.41
CA LEU A 11 -52.06 -14.16 13.17
C LEU A 11 -51.62 -15.60 12.82
N VAL A 12 -52.55 -16.52 12.59
CA VAL A 12 -52.25 -17.89 12.12
C VAL A 12 -51.71 -17.87 10.68
N ALA A 13 -52.28 -17.06 9.79
CA ALA A 13 -51.77 -16.88 8.43
C ALA A 13 -50.37 -16.24 8.42
N ALA A 14 -50.13 -15.22 9.27
CA ALA A 14 -48.80 -14.64 9.46
C ALA A 14 -47.80 -15.65 10.05
N GLY A 15 -48.22 -16.47 11.03
CA GLY A 15 -47.42 -17.55 11.58
C GLY A 15 -47.07 -18.63 10.56
N LEU A 16 -48.00 -19.00 9.69
CA LEU A 16 -47.78 -19.93 8.58
C LEU A 16 -46.88 -19.34 7.49
N LEU A 17 -47.00 -18.05 7.17
CA LEU A 17 -46.09 -17.35 6.26
C LEU A 17 -44.67 -17.20 6.83
N LEU A 18 -44.54 -16.96 8.15
CA LEU A 18 -43.25 -16.95 8.85
C LEU A 18 -42.63 -18.35 8.91
N ALA A 19 -43.43 -19.40 9.13
CA ALA A 19 -42.98 -20.79 9.10
C ALA A 19 -42.58 -21.24 7.68
N ALA A 20 -43.31 -20.81 6.64
CA ALA A 20 -42.98 -21.09 5.24
C ALA A 20 -41.71 -20.38 4.74
N GLY A 21 -41.20 -19.38 5.48
CA GLY A 21 -39.90 -18.75 5.24
C GLY A 21 -38.72 -19.61 5.71
N ALA A 22 -38.94 -20.58 6.59
CA ALA A 22 -37.95 -21.61 6.90
C ALA A 22 -38.06 -22.73 5.86
N GLY A 23 -37.29 -22.60 4.78
CA GLY A 23 -37.21 -23.62 3.74
C GLY A 23 -36.88 -24.99 4.35
N ALA A 24 -37.59 -26.04 3.90
CA ALA A 24 -37.29 -27.40 4.32
C ALA A 24 -35.85 -27.75 3.92
N ALA A 25 -35.05 -28.23 4.88
CA ALA A 25 -33.65 -28.59 4.66
C ALA A 25 -33.52 -29.55 3.47
N THR A 26 -32.62 -29.26 2.54
CA THR A 26 -32.44 -30.10 1.36
C THR A 26 -31.58 -31.33 1.67
N GLU A 27 -31.84 -32.47 1.03
CA GLU A 27 -30.98 -33.67 1.15
C GLU A 27 -29.54 -33.46 0.63
N GLU A 28 -29.26 -32.33 -0.01
CA GLU A 28 -27.99 -32.03 -0.68
C GLU A 28 -27.53 -30.61 -0.32
N ALA A 29 -26.23 -30.40 -0.14
CA ALA A 29 -25.68 -29.12 0.35
C ALA A 29 -24.36 -28.70 -0.33
N TYR A 30 -24.15 -27.38 -0.46
CA TYR A 30 -22.82 -26.82 -0.65
C TYR A 30 -22.15 -26.63 0.70
N VAL A 31 -20.89 -27.04 0.83
CA VAL A 31 -20.17 -27.01 2.10
C VAL A 31 -18.84 -26.29 1.96
N THR A 32 -18.52 -25.43 2.93
CA THR A 32 -17.18 -24.83 3.06
C THR A 32 -16.70 -24.88 4.51
N LEU A 33 -15.42 -24.56 4.76
CA LEU A 33 -14.77 -24.75 6.06
C LEU A 33 -13.94 -23.53 6.47
N LEU A 34 -14.16 -23.04 7.68
CA LEU A 34 -13.44 -21.94 8.31
C LEU A 34 -12.71 -22.37 9.58
N TYR A 35 -11.41 -22.09 9.62
CA TYR A 35 -10.57 -22.26 10.81
C TYR A 35 -10.62 -21.02 11.71
N GLY A 36 -10.57 -19.82 11.11
CA GLY A 36 -10.68 -18.53 11.79
C GLY A 36 -11.30 -17.45 10.91
N ASP A 37 -11.31 -16.23 11.42
CA ASP A 37 -11.96 -15.08 10.79
C ASP A 37 -11.29 -14.63 9.47
N GLU A 38 -10.05 -15.04 9.21
CA GLU A 38 -9.25 -14.56 8.08
C GLU A 38 -9.78 -14.97 6.70
N PHE A 39 -10.61 -16.03 6.63
CA PHE A 39 -11.27 -16.49 5.40
C PHE A 39 -12.76 -16.11 5.31
N VAL A 40 -13.32 -15.43 6.31
CA VAL A 40 -14.77 -15.12 6.38
C VAL A 40 -15.21 -14.34 5.14
N LEU A 41 -14.48 -13.29 4.74
CA LEU A 41 -14.81 -12.52 3.53
C LEU A 41 -14.81 -13.38 2.25
N GLY A 42 -13.93 -14.37 2.15
CA GLY A 42 -13.95 -15.36 1.07
C GLY A 42 -15.26 -16.15 1.04
N VAL A 43 -15.69 -16.68 2.20
CA VAL A 43 -16.97 -17.40 2.35
C VAL A 43 -18.19 -16.51 2.11
N ARG A 44 -18.16 -15.23 2.50
CA ARG A 44 -19.24 -14.27 2.17
C ARG A 44 -19.40 -14.14 0.65
N VAL A 45 -18.29 -13.94 -0.07
CA VAL A 45 -18.29 -13.81 -1.55
C VAL A 45 -18.69 -15.13 -2.22
N LEU A 46 -18.19 -16.28 -1.74
CA LEU A 46 -18.59 -17.61 -2.22
C LEU A 46 -20.10 -17.84 -2.08
N GLY A 47 -20.66 -17.57 -0.89
CA GLY A 47 -22.09 -17.75 -0.62
C GLY A 47 -22.97 -16.83 -1.46
N LYS A 48 -22.52 -15.59 -1.69
CA LYS A 48 -23.18 -14.72 -2.67
C LYS A 48 -23.10 -15.27 -4.08
N SER A 49 -21.94 -15.76 -4.54
CA SER A 49 -21.77 -16.31 -5.89
C SER A 49 -22.68 -17.51 -6.15
N LEU A 50 -22.86 -18.38 -5.16
CA LEU A 50 -23.83 -19.49 -5.19
C LEU A 50 -25.28 -18.97 -5.34
N ARG A 51 -25.69 -17.96 -4.55
CA ARG A 51 -27.03 -17.36 -4.66
C ARG A 51 -27.26 -16.64 -5.99
N ASP A 52 -26.27 -15.89 -6.48
CA ASP A 52 -26.34 -15.17 -7.76
C ASP A 52 -26.49 -16.14 -8.94
N THR A 53 -26.04 -17.40 -8.82
CA THR A 53 -26.28 -18.48 -9.80
C THR A 53 -27.56 -19.29 -9.56
N GLY A 54 -28.43 -18.84 -8.64
CA GLY A 54 -29.78 -19.36 -8.45
C GLY A 54 -29.88 -20.69 -7.70
N THR A 55 -28.91 -21.03 -6.85
CA THR A 55 -28.97 -22.26 -6.05
C THR A 55 -30.21 -22.34 -5.17
N ARG A 56 -30.66 -23.57 -4.90
CA ARG A 56 -31.77 -23.90 -3.99
C ARG A 56 -31.34 -24.84 -2.86
N ARG A 57 -30.04 -25.08 -2.71
CA ARG A 57 -29.50 -26.05 -1.75
C ARG A 57 -29.05 -25.35 -0.48
N ASP A 58 -29.05 -26.09 0.61
CA ASP A 58 -28.40 -25.72 1.86
C ASP A 58 -26.97 -25.24 1.60
N MET A 59 -26.63 -24.05 2.09
CA MET A 59 -25.25 -23.55 2.13
C MET A 59 -24.75 -23.71 3.56
N VAL A 60 -23.89 -24.70 3.81
CA VAL A 60 -23.37 -25.03 5.14
C VAL A 60 -21.92 -24.57 5.28
N VAL A 61 -21.63 -23.83 6.34
CA VAL A 61 -20.24 -23.51 6.71
C VAL A 61 -19.87 -24.25 7.99
N LEU A 62 -18.91 -25.14 7.86
CA LEU A 62 -18.25 -25.79 8.98
C LEU A 62 -17.30 -24.78 9.63
N VAL A 63 -17.45 -24.53 10.93
CA VAL A 63 -16.64 -23.53 11.65
C VAL A 63 -15.95 -24.16 12.86
N SER A 64 -14.66 -23.82 13.04
CA SER A 64 -13.92 -24.16 14.25
C SER A 64 -14.10 -23.13 15.36
N ASP A 65 -13.63 -23.43 16.56
CA ASP A 65 -13.64 -22.51 17.71
C ASP A 65 -12.78 -21.24 17.49
N GLY A 66 -11.93 -21.22 16.47
CA GLY A 66 -11.19 -20.02 16.04
C GLY A 66 -12.03 -18.97 15.30
N VAL A 67 -13.27 -19.29 14.92
CA VAL A 67 -14.18 -18.35 14.22
C VAL A 67 -15.04 -17.59 15.24
N SER A 68 -14.98 -16.26 15.21
CA SER A 68 -15.61 -15.43 16.23
C SER A 68 -17.14 -15.50 16.20
N GLU A 69 -17.77 -15.19 17.34
CA GLU A 69 -19.23 -15.12 17.46
C GLU A 69 -19.83 -14.09 16.49
N TYR A 70 -19.11 -13.00 16.23
CA TYR A 70 -19.50 -11.98 15.25
C TYR A 70 -19.49 -12.55 13.83
N SER A 71 -18.40 -13.20 13.41
CA SER A 71 -18.30 -13.85 12.10
C SER A 71 -19.37 -14.93 11.90
N ARG A 72 -19.65 -15.75 12.93
CA ARG A 72 -20.70 -16.77 12.87
C ARG A 72 -22.08 -16.15 12.67
N LYS A 73 -22.41 -15.05 13.36
CA LYS A 73 -23.66 -14.30 13.15
C LYS A 73 -23.73 -13.61 11.79
N LEU A 74 -22.60 -13.08 11.29
CA LEU A 74 -22.53 -12.48 9.95
C LEU A 74 -22.82 -13.52 8.86
N LEU A 75 -22.21 -14.70 8.96
CA LEU A 75 -22.44 -15.80 8.02
C LEU A 75 -23.90 -16.29 8.06
N GLN A 76 -24.51 -16.39 9.24
CA GLN A 76 -25.95 -16.67 9.37
C GLN A 76 -26.81 -15.60 8.68
N ALA A 77 -26.48 -14.32 8.86
CA ALA A 77 -27.18 -13.22 8.19
C ALA A 77 -26.96 -13.22 6.67
N ASP A 78 -25.81 -13.72 6.19
CA ASP A 78 -25.55 -13.99 4.77
C ASP A 78 -26.24 -15.27 4.24
N GLY A 79 -27.06 -15.94 5.04
CA GLY A 79 -27.81 -17.15 4.65
C GLY A 79 -27.04 -18.47 4.75
N TRP A 80 -25.92 -18.53 5.48
CA TRP A 80 -25.22 -19.79 5.75
C TRP A 80 -25.77 -20.51 6.99
N ILE A 81 -25.95 -21.83 6.87
CA ILE A 81 -26.13 -22.73 8.00
C ILE A 81 -24.76 -22.93 8.67
N VAL A 82 -24.56 -22.31 9.83
CA VAL A 82 -23.28 -22.38 10.57
C VAL A 82 -23.26 -23.60 11.47
N ASN A 83 -22.41 -24.58 11.15
CA ASN A 83 -22.23 -25.81 11.91
C ASN A 83 -20.86 -25.82 12.64
N ARG A 84 -20.88 -25.84 13.97
CA ARG A 84 -19.65 -25.85 14.79
C ARG A 84 -19.06 -27.25 14.86
N ILE A 85 -17.77 -27.38 14.57
CA ILE A 85 -17.05 -28.65 14.58
C ILE A 85 -15.73 -28.57 15.34
N SER A 86 -15.40 -29.65 16.08
CA SER A 86 -14.05 -29.84 16.61
C SER A 86 -13.03 -30.02 15.48
N LEU A 87 -11.79 -29.58 15.70
CA LEU A 87 -10.71 -29.74 14.74
C LEU A 87 -10.14 -31.16 14.76
N LEU A 88 -9.77 -31.66 13.59
CA LEU A 88 -8.95 -32.87 13.46
C LEU A 88 -7.47 -32.47 13.45
N ALA A 89 -6.70 -33.01 14.38
CA ALA A 89 -5.27 -32.78 14.48
C ALA A 89 -4.56 -33.36 13.25
N ASN A 90 -3.69 -32.58 12.60
CA ASN A 90 -2.85 -33.07 11.53
C ASN A 90 -1.64 -33.84 12.09
N PRO A 91 -1.50 -35.15 11.82
CA PRO A 91 -0.41 -35.98 12.38
C PRO A 91 0.95 -35.70 11.71
N ASN A 92 0.99 -35.04 10.56
CA ASN A 92 2.22 -34.79 9.81
C ASN A 92 3.07 -33.75 10.55
N GLN A 93 4.29 -34.13 10.91
CA GLN A 93 5.26 -33.22 11.53
C GLN A 93 5.88 -32.25 10.50
N VAL A 94 6.17 -32.74 9.28
CA VAL A 94 6.68 -31.92 8.18
C VAL A 94 5.50 -31.37 7.37
N ARG A 95 5.15 -30.11 7.60
CA ARG A 95 4.06 -29.41 6.91
C ARG A 95 4.17 -27.88 7.03
N PRO A 96 3.54 -27.10 6.13
CA PRO A 96 3.31 -25.68 6.35
C PRO A 96 2.61 -25.41 7.69
N LYS A 97 2.99 -24.34 8.41
CA LYS A 97 2.33 -23.95 9.68
C LYS A 97 0.81 -23.83 9.54
N ARG A 98 0.34 -23.26 8.43
CA ARG A 98 -1.09 -23.12 8.07
C ARG A 98 -1.87 -24.44 7.96
N PHE A 99 -1.20 -25.59 7.80
CA PHE A 99 -1.87 -26.89 7.63
C PHE A 99 -2.19 -27.62 8.95
N TRP A 100 -2.12 -26.93 10.09
CA TRP A 100 -2.27 -27.55 11.42
C TRP A 100 -3.63 -28.22 11.68
N GLY A 101 -4.72 -27.62 11.21
CA GLY A 101 -6.08 -28.17 11.31
C GLY A 101 -6.60 -28.78 10.01
N VAL A 102 -5.81 -28.81 8.93
CA VAL A 102 -6.34 -29.01 7.56
C VAL A 102 -7.04 -30.35 7.31
N TYR A 103 -6.71 -31.39 8.08
CA TYR A 103 -7.41 -32.67 8.07
C TYR A 103 -8.89 -32.57 8.52
N THR A 104 -9.29 -31.46 9.16
CA THR A 104 -10.69 -31.18 9.51
C THR A 104 -11.60 -31.19 8.29
N LYS A 105 -11.08 -30.90 7.08
CA LYS A 105 -11.83 -31.02 5.82
C LYS A 105 -12.43 -32.43 5.63
N LEU A 106 -11.81 -33.48 6.16
CA LEU A 106 -12.33 -34.85 6.09
C LEU A 106 -13.69 -35.03 6.80
N LYS A 107 -14.11 -34.11 7.67
CA LYS A 107 -15.43 -34.19 8.32
C LYS A 107 -16.61 -34.06 7.35
N ILE A 108 -16.42 -33.58 6.13
CA ILE A 108 -17.46 -33.58 5.08
C ILE A 108 -17.93 -35.00 4.74
N PHE A 109 -17.03 -36.00 4.85
CA PHE A 109 -17.36 -37.41 4.62
C PHE A 109 -18.25 -37.98 5.72
N ASN A 110 -18.44 -37.30 6.85
CA ASN A 110 -19.33 -37.71 7.94
C ASN A 110 -20.61 -36.86 8.05
N MET A 111 -20.94 -36.05 7.04
CA MET A 111 -22.16 -35.23 7.01
C MET A 111 -23.39 -36.05 6.59
N THR A 112 -23.63 -37.19 7.24
CA THR A 112 -24.65 -38.19 6.88
C THR A 112 -26.11 -37.72 7.01
N SER A 113 -26.35 -36.50 7.51
CA SER A 113 -27.64 -35.81 7.38
C SER A 113 -27.94 -35.37 5.93
N TYR A 114 -26.92 -35.32 5.07
CA TYR A 114 -27.03 -35.04 3.66
C TYR A 114 -26.66 -36.28 2.85
N LYS A 115 -27.45 -36.54 1.80
CA LYS A 115 -27.19 -37.56 0.79
C LYS A 115 -25.96 -37.23 -0.06
N LYS A 116 -25.75 -35.95 -0.38
CA LYS A 116 -24.61 -35.51 -1.18
C LYS A 116 -24.17 -34.08 -0.85
N VAL A 117 -22.85 -33.88 -0.81
CA VAL A 117 -22.18 -32.64 -0.46
C VAL A 117 -21.28 -32.19 -1.61
N VAL A 118 -21.38 -30.93 -2.01
CA VAL A 118 -20.41 -30.26 -2.88
C VAL A 118 -19.54 -29.35 -2.02
N TYR A 119 -18.31 -29.79 -1.75
CA TYR A 119 -17.34 -29.00 -1.00
C TYR A 119 -16.62 -27.97 -1.89
N LEU A 120 -16.51 -26.74 -1.38
CA LEU A 120 -15.86 -25.60 -2.03
C LEU A 120 -14.92 -24.91 -1.02
N ASP A 121 -13.62 -24.79 -1.33
CA ASP A 121 -12.69 -24.02 -0.50
C ASP A 121 -13.07 -22.52 -0.50
N ALA A 122 -12.78 -21.82 0.61
CA ALA A 122 -13.18 -20.42 0.85
C ALA A 122 -12.55 -19.38 -0.11
N ASP A 123 -11.61 -19.81 -0.95
CA ASP A 123 -10.97 -19.04 -2.02
C ASP A 123 -11.44 -19.50 -3.42
N THR A 124 -12.67 -19.98 -3.51
CA THR A 124 -13.39 -20.24 -4.77
C THR A 124 -14.56 -19.27 -4.96
N ILE A 125 -15.01 -19.10 -6.21
CA ILE A 125 -16.28 -18.45 -6.57
C ILE A 125 -16.98 -19.21 -7.67
N VAL A 126 -18.31 -19.15 -7.68
CA VAL A 126 -19.19 -19.80 -8.65
C VAL A 126 -19.74 -18.74 -9.61
N VAL A 127 -19.40 -18.86 -10.90
CA VAL A 127 -19.75 -17.87 -11.95
C VAL A 127 -20.87 -18.35 -12.90
N LYS A 128 -21.12 -19.65 -12.93
CA LYS A 128 -22.28 -20.31 -13.56
C LYS A 128 -22.80 -21.38 -12.62
N SER A 129 -24.08 -21.74 -12.73
CA SER A 129 -24.69 -22.78 -11.89
C SER A 129 -23.89 -24.11 -11.97
N ILE A 130 -23.80 -24.79 -10.83
CA ILE A 130 -23.12 -26.08 -10.65
C ILE A 130 -24.05 -27.12 -10.00
N GLU A 131 -25.36 -26.92 -10.06
CA GLU A 131 -26.38 -27.85 -9.52
C GLU A 131 -26.31 -29.25 -10.13
N ASP A 132 -25.70 -29.40 -11.32
CA ASP A 132 -25.45 -30.69 -11.93
C ASP A 132 -24.40 -31.53 -11.17
N LEU A 133 -23.49 -30.92 -10.39
CA LEU A 133 -22.49 -31.66 -9.60
C LEU A 133 -23.10 -32.67 -8.62
N PHE A 134 -24.34 -32.46 -8.15
CA PHE A 134 -25.05 -33.43 -7.31
C PHE A 134 -25.43 -34.73 -8.06
N LYS A 135 -25.29 -34.77 -9.38
CA LYS A 135 -25.42 -36.00 -10.20
C LYS A 135 -24.07 -36.67 -10.50
N CYS A 136 -22.95 -36.11 -10.04
CA CYS A 136 -21.65 -36.76 -10.10
C CYS A 136 -21.61 -37.95 -9.12
N GLY A 137 -20.74 -38.93 -9.38
CA GLY A 137 -20.58 -40.13 -8.56
C GLY A 137 -20.21 -39.88 -7.09
N LYS A 138 -20.05 -40.97 -6.33
CA LYS A 138 -19.89 -40.93 -4.86
C LYS A 138 -18.72 -40.07 -4.39
N PHE A 139 -17.63 -40.04 -5.14
CA PHE A 139 -16.53 -39.11 -4.91
C PHE A 139 -16.05 -38.47 -6.21
N CYS A 140 -16.11 -37.14 -6.29
CA CYS A 140 -15.60 -36.40 -7.44
C CYS A 140 -14.64 -35.29 -7.05
N GLY A 141 -13.69 -35.00 -7.93
CA GLY A 141 -12.71 -33.93 -7.77
C GLY A 141 -12.03 -33.59 -9.09
N ASN A 142 -11.33 -32.45 -9.17
CA ASN A 142 -10.61 -32.07 -10.38
C ASN A 142 -9.12 -32.49 -10.31
N LEU A 143 -8.51 -32.81 -11.45
CA LEU A 143 -7.05 -32.99 -11.54
C LEU A 143 -6.35 -31.65 -11.83
N LYS A 144 -5.46 -31.21 -10.93
CA LYS A 144 -4.72 -29.95 -11.08
C LYS A 144 -3.70 -30.00 -12.22
N HIS A 145 -2.95 -31.09 -12.30
CA HIS A 145 -1.86 -31.29 -13.27
C HIS A 145 -1.73 -32.80 -13.51
N SER A 146 -2.50 -33.30 -14.49
CA SER A 146 -2.62 -34.67 -15.06
C SER A 146 -2.73 -35.91 -14.14
N GLU A 147 -2.14 -35.90 -12.95
CA GLU A 147 -1.94 -37.10 -12.11
C GLU A 147 -2.37 -36.88 -10.65
N ARG A 148 -2.70 -35.65 -10.25
CA ARG A 148 -3.05 -35.33 -8.85
C ARG A 148 -4.31 -34.49 -8.73
N MET A 149 -5.20 -34.95 -7.85
CA MET A 149 -6.45 -34.30 -7.50
C MET A 149 -6.23 -33.03 -6.67
N ASN A 150 -7.01 -31.99 -6.97
CA ASN A 150 -7.19 -30.77 -6.20
C ASN A 150 -8.37 -30.95 -5.21
N SER A 151 -8.16 -30.70 -3.91
CA SER A 151 -9.20 -30.89 -2.87
C SER A 151 -10.00 -29.62 -2.56
N GLY A 152 -9.94 -28.58 -3.40
CA GLY A 152 -10.68 -27.33 -3.23
C GLY A 152 -12.05 -27.29 -3.90
N VAL A 153 -12.34 -28.24 -4.80
CA VAL A 153 -13.71 -28.50 -5.27
C VAL A 153 -13.89 -30.01 -5.33
N MET A 154 -14.83 -30.54 -4.52
CA MET A 154 -15.10 -31.98 -4.43
C MET A 154 -16.59 -32.26 -4.32
N VAL A 155 -17.04 -33.39 -4.84
CA VAL A 155 -18.38 -33.96 -4.57
C VAL A 155 -18.19 -35.19 -3.68
N VAL A 156 -19.01 -35.35 -2.65
CA VAL A 156 -18.92 -36.41 -1.66
C VAL A 156 -20.32 -36.95 -1.34
N GLU A 157 -20.53 -38.25 -1.46
CA GLU A 157 -21.58 -39.00 -0.77
C GLU A 157 -21.09 -39.29 0.67
N PRO A 158 -21.65 -38.65 1.71
CA PRO A 158 -21.17 -38.84 3.07
C PRO A 158 -21.51 -40.23 3.60
N SER A 159 -20.55 -40.86 4.28
CA SER A 159 -20.71 -42.18 4.90
C SER A 159 -19.83 -42.30 6.13
N GLU A 160 -20.44 -42.64 7.26
CA GLU A 160 -19.73 -42.87 8.53
C GLU A 160 -18.69 -43.99 8.42
N THR A 161 -18.97 -45.05 7.64
CA THR A 161 -18.01 -46.15 7.44
C THR A 161 -16.80 -45.70 6.63
N LEU A 162 -17.01 -44.89 5.60
CA LEU A 162 -15.95 -44.28 4.79
C LEU A 162 -15.11 -43.30 5.61
N PHE A 163 -15.76 -42.45 6.42
CA PHE A 163 -15.06 -41.51 7.29
C PHE A 163 -14.22 -42.22 8.35
N ASN A 164 -14.75 -43.24 9.01
CA ASN A 164 -14.01 -43.98 10.05
C ASN A 164 -12.78 -44.71 9.47
N ASP A 165 -12.89 -45.30 8.27
CA ASP A 165 -11.75 -45.89 7.56
C ASP A 165 -10.71 -44.82 7.14
N MET A 166 -11.14 -43.64 6.70
CA MET A 166 -10.23 -42.51 6.47
C MET A 166 -9.46 -42.13 7.74
N ILE A 167 -10.14 -41.96 8.87
CA ILE A 167 -9.52 -41.56 10.15
C ILE A 167 -8.50 -42.61 10.64
N ASP A 168 -8.78 -43.91 10.50
CA ASP A 168 -7.84 -44.99 10.81
C ASP A 168 -6.57 -44.93 9.92
N LYS A 169 -6.70 -44.45 8.69
CA LYS A 169 -5.60 -44.27 7.72
C LYS A 169 -4.87 -42.94 7.82
N VAL A 170 -5.43 -41.90 8.46
CA VAL A 170 -4.82 -40.55 8.58
C VAL A 170 -3.39 -40.58 9.14
N GLY A 171 -3.11 -41.48 10.09
CA GLY A 171 -1.78 -41.66 10.68
C GLY A 171 -0.87 -42.68 9.97
N ARG A 172 -1.36 -43.36 8.93
CA ARG A 172 -0.65 -44.47 8.24
C ARG A 172 -0.32 -44.17 6.78
N LEU A 173 -1.21 -43.49 6.07
CA LEU A 173 -0.97 -43.09 4.68
C LEU A 173 -0.10 -41.84 4.62
N PRO A 174 0.86 -41.75 3.67
CA PRO A 174 1.65 -40.55 3.47
C PRO A 174 0.77 -39.40 2.95
N SER A 175 1.24 -38.17 3.15
CA SER A 175 0.66 -36.98 2.53
C SER A 175 1.75 -36.11 1.94
N TYR A 176 1.89 -36.09 0.61
CA TYR A 176 2.96 -35.34 -0.08
C TYR A 176 2.86 -33.81 0.12
N THR A 177 1.71 -33.29 0.57
CA THR A 177 1.53 -31.87 0.93
C THR A 177 1.63 -31.62 2.44
N GLY A 178 1.69 -32.67 3.26
CA GLY A 178 1.48 -32.59 4.70
C GLY A 178 0.07 -32.13 5.09
N GLY A 179 -0.93 -32.33 4.23
CA GLY A 179 -2.33 -31.89 4.41
C GLY A 179 -3.37 -32.83 3.78
N ASP A 180 -4.61 -32.36 3.70
CA ASP A 180 -5.79 -33.07 3.18
C ASP A 180 -5.60 -33.54 1.73
N GLN A 181 -5.13 -32.66 0.84
CA GLN A 181 -4.97 -32.98 -0.58
C GLN A 181 -3.97 -34.13 -0.77
N GLY A 182 -2.87 -34.11 -0.02
CA GLY A 182 -1.85 -35.16 -0.09
C GLY A 182 -2.40 -36.50 0.38
N PHE A 183 -3.12 -36.50 1.49
CA PHE A 183 -3.78 -37.68 2.04
C PHE A 183 -4.83 -38.26 1.08
N LEU A 184 -5.73 -37.43 0.55
CA LEU A 184 -6.81 -37.88 -0.34
C LEU A 184 -6.27 -38.51 -1.65
N ASN A 185 -5.16 -37.99 -2.19
CA ASN A 185 -4.48 -38.61 -3.34
C ASN A 185 -3.83 -39.96 -3.00
N SER A 186 -3.37 -40.16 -1.75
CA SER A 186 -2.85 -41.44 -1.29
C SER A 186 -3.94 -42.43 -0.85
N TYR A 187 -5.13 -41.92 -0.48
CA TYR A 187 -6.31 -42.72 -0.15
C TYR A 187 -7.04 -43.22 -1.41
N TYR A 188 -7.13 -42.38 -2.45
CA TYR A 188 -7.68 -42.73 -3.77
C TYR A 188 -6.57 -42.80 -4.84
N PRO A 189 -5.67 -43.79 -4.82
CA PRO A 189 -4.54 -43.87 -5.74
C PRO A 189 -4.96 -43.98 -7.22
N ASP A 190 -6.08 -44.66 -7.50
CA ASP A 190 -6.61 -44.84 -8.85
C ASP A 190 -7.46 -43.67 -9.36
N PHE A 191 -7.64 -42.60 -8.58
CA PHE A 191 -8.45 -41.44 -8.97
C PHE A 191 -8.08 -40.82 -10.34
N PRO A 192 -6.80 -40.76 -10.77
CA PRO A 192 -6.45 -40.27 -12.11
C PRO A 192 -7.08 -41.09 -13.26
N ASN A 193 -7.32 -42.38 -13.03
CA ASN A 193 -7.92 -43.30 -14.01
C ASN A 193 -9.45 -43.21 -14.08
N SER A 194 -10.10 -42.51 -13.13
CA SER A 194 -11.55 -42.37 -13.10
C SER A 194 -12.10 -41.67 -14.36
N ARG A 195 -13.34 -41.99 -14.75
CA ARG A 195 -13.99 -41.35 -15.91
C ARG A 195 -14.25 -39.86 -15.64
N VAL A 196 -14.21 -39.04 -16.68
CA VAL A 196 -14.65 -37.64 -16.59
C VAL A 196 -16.16 -37.62 -16.33
N TYR A 197 -16.61 -36.70 -15.50
CA TYR A 197 -18.03 -36.45 -15.26
C TYR A 197 -18.63 -35.65 -16.43
N GLU A 198 -19.65 -36.21 -17.06
CA GLU A 198 -20.42 -35.62 -18.17
C GLU A 198 -21.88 -35.47 -17.72
N PRO A 199 -22.39 -34.24 -17.49
CA PRO A 199 -23.73 -34.01 -16.93
C PRO A 199 -24.88 -34.63 -17.73
N ASP A 200 -24.72 -34.72 -19.05
CA ASP A 200 -25.72 -35.22 -19.99
C ASP A 200 -25.63 -36.75 -20.21
N SER A 201 -24.64 -37.41 -19.59
CA SER A 201 -24.34 -38.84 -19.77
C SER A 201 -24.13 -39.54 -18.40
N PRO A 202 -25.18 -39.63 -17.55
CA PRO A 202 -25.08 -40.26 -16.24
C PRO A 202 -24.82 -41.77 -16.36
N LEU A 203 -23.95 -42.29 -15.49
CA LEU A 203 -23.55 -43.71 -15.47
C LEU A 203 -24.39 -44.49 -14.45
N THR A 204 -24.83 -45.69 -14.83
CA THR A 204 -25.52 -46.66 -13.96
C THR A 204 -24.82 -48.02 -13.99
N PRO A 205 -24.47 -48.63 -12.84
CA PRO A 205 -24.55 -48.08 -11.48
C PRO A 205 -23.67 -46.83 -11.30
N GLU A 206 -23.97 -46.04 -10.27
CA GLU A 206 -23.23 -44.83 -9.94
C GLU A 206 -21.75 -45.18 -9.61
N PRO A 207 -20.77 -44.52 -10.25
CA PRO A 207 -19.36 -44.84 -10.04
C PRO A 207 -18.86 -44.36 -8.67
N GLU A 208 -17.97 -45.16 -8.06
CA GLU A 208 -17.29 -44.81 -6.81
C GLU A 208 -16.48 -43.51 -6.93
N THR A 209 -15.85 -43.28 -8.10
CA THR A 209 -15.06 -42.07 -8.36
C THR A 209 -15.24 -41.50 -9.78
N GLN A 210 -15.26 -40.16 -9.91
CA GLN A 210 -15.21 -39.46 -11.21
C GLN A 210 -14.34 -38.19 -11.18
N ARG A 211 -13.82 -37.80 -12.33
CA ARG A 211 -13.03 -36.57 -12.51
C ARG A 211 -13.91 -35.41 -12.98
N LEU A 212 -13.91 -34.32 -12.23
CA LEU A 212 -14.50 -33.05 -12.64
C LEU A 212 -13.63 -32.39 -13.71
N SER A 213 -14.27 -31.89 -14.77
CA SER A 213 -13.63 -31.01 -15.75
C SER A 213 -13.05 -29.75 -15.09
N THR A 214 -12.02 -29.15 -15.69
CA THR A 214 -11.41 -27.88 -15.25
C THR A 214 -12.41 -26.71 -15.22
N LEU A 215 -13.55 -26.82 -15.91
CA LEU A 215 -14.68 -25.88 -15.82
C LEU A 215 -15.19 -25.70 -14.37
N TYR A 216 -15.12 -26.77 -13.55
CA TYR A 216 -15.59 -26.79 -12.16
C TYR A 216 -14.48 -26.53 -11.13
N ASN A 217 -13.24 -26.25 -11.54
CA ASN A 217 -12.14 -25.93 -10.63
C ASN A 217 -11.01 -25.22 -11.40
N ALA A 218 -11.30 -24.04 -11.94
CA ALA A 218 -10.36 -23.31 -12.80
C ALA A 218 -9.24 -22.66 -11.98
N ASP A 219 -8.04 -23.23 -12.09
CA ASP A 219 -6.87 -22.85 -11.30
C ASP A 219 -6.26 -21.51 -11.76
N VAL A 220 -6.42 -20.45 -10.94
CA VAL A 220 -5.88 -19.11 -11.21
C VAL A 220 -4.34 -19.12 -11.27
N GLY A 221 -3.67 -20.04 -10.57
CA GLY A 221 -2.23 -20.22 -10.68
C GLY A 221 -1.80 -20.72 -12.04
N LEU A 222 -2.59 -21.60 -12.67
CA LEU A 222 -2.35 -22.04 -14.05
C LEU A 222 -2.68 -20.92 -15.05
N TYR A 223 -3.74 -20.13 -14.80
CA TYR A 223 -4.02 -18.92 -15.59
C TYR A 223 -2.82 -17.95 -15.58
N MET A 224 -2.20 -17.70 -14.42
CA MET A 224 -1.06 -16.77 -14.33
C MET A 224 0.20 -17.27 -15.05
N LEU A 225 0.36 -18.59 -15.24
CA LEU A 225 1.45 -19.18 -16.03
C LEU A 225 1.17 -19.13 -17.55
N ALA A 226 -0.08 -19.39 -17.96
CA ALA A 226 -0.48 -19.42 -19.36
C ALA A 226 -0.94 -18.05 -19.93
N ASN A 227 -1.25 -17.09 -19.05
CA ASN A 227 -2.00 -15.85 -19.32
C ASN A 227 -3.30 -16.11 -20.12
N LYS A 228 -3.95 -17.26 -19.90
CA LYS A 228 -5.26 -17.59 -20.45
C LYS A 228 -5.90 -18.72 -19.65
N TRP A 229 -7.20 -18.86 -19.77
CA TRP A 229 -7.88 -20.08 -19.33
C TRP A 229 -7.53 -21.26 -20.25
N MET A 230 -7.48 -22.46 -19.69
CA MET A 230 -7.24 -23.71 -20.43
C MET A 230 -8.54 -24.28 -21.05
N VAL A 231 -9.63 -23.52 -20.96
CA VAL A 231 -11.01 -23.83 -21.36
C VAL A 231 -11.64 -22.55 -21.91
N ASP A 232 -12.80 -22.63 -22.57
CA ASP A 232 -13.56 -21.43 -22.92
C ASP A 232 -13.97 -20.68 -21.64
N GLU A 233 -13.60 -19.40 -21.56
CA GLU A 233 -13.92 -18.51 -20.46
C GLU A 233 -15.44 -18.39 -20.24
N LYS A 234 -16.22 -18.46 -21.33
CA LYS A 234 -17.68 -18.43 -21.26
C LYS A 234 -18.26 -19.64 -20.56
N GLU A 235 -17.58 -20.79 -20.58
CA GLU A 235 -18.06 -22.04 -19.99
C GLU A 235 -17.50 -22.33 -18.59
N LEU A 236 -16.67 -21.42 -18.05
CA LEU A 236 -16.24 -21.48 -16.66
C LEU A 236 -17.43 -21.53 -15.70
N ARG A 237 -17.31 -22.34 -14.65
CA ARG A 237 -18.32 -22.48 -13.61
C ARG A 237 -17.79 -22.17 -12.23
N VAL A 238 -16.56 -22.60 -11.92
CA VAL A 238 -15.88 -22.28 -10.65
C VAL A 238 -14.47 -21.78 -10.90
N ILE A 239 -14.12 -20.64 -10.31
CA ILE A 239 -12.75 -20.09 -10.31
C ILE A 239 -12.14 -20.31 -8.93
N HIS A 240 -10.89 -20.78 -8.88
CA HIS A 240 -10.18 -21.13 -7.64
C HIS A 240 -8.85 -20.37 -7.53
N TYR A 241 -8.74 -19.52 -6.51
CA TYR A 241 -7.59 -18.63 -6.27
C TYR A 241 -6.44 -19.36 -5.54
N THR A 242 -5.90 -20.40 -6.19
CA THR A 242 -4.90 -21.35 -5.65
C THR A 242 -3.55 -20.74 -5.24
N LEU A 243 -3.23 -19.52 -5.68
CA LEU A 243 -1.97 -18.83 -5.44
C LEU A 243 -1.82 -18.37 -3.98
N GLY A 244 -1.57 -19.26 -3.02
CA GLY A 244 -1.28 -18.85 -1.63
C GLY A 244 0.15 -18.31 -1.50
N PRO A 245 0.39 -16.99 -1.61
CA PRO A 245 -0.09 -16.02 -0.62
C PRO A 245 -0.95 -14.85 -1.14
N LEU A 246 -1.30 -14.87 -2.43
CA LEU A 246 -2.05 -13.86 -3.18
C LEU A 246 -3.55 -14.21 -3.19
N LYS A 247 -4.29 -13.77 -2.17
CA LYS A 247 -5.73 -14.04 -2.07
C LYS A 247 -6.56 -12.87 -2.59
N PRO A 248 -7.73 -13.13 -3.18
CA PRO A 248 -8.47 -12.12 -3.93
C PRO A 248 -9.02 -11.01 -3.03
N TRP A 249 -9.21 -11.26 -1.73
CA TRP A 249 -9.58 -10.26 -0.73
C TRP A 249 -8.46 -9.31 -0.33
N ASP A 250 -7.18 -9.66 -0.55
CA ASP A 250 -6.09 -8.76 -0.17
C ASP A 250 -6.01 -7.60 -1.18
N TRP A 251 -6.07 -6.35 -0.69
CA TRP A 251 -6.23 -5.16 -1.51
C TRP A 251 -5.17 -4.98 -2.61
N PHE A 252 -3.95 -5.48 -2.38
CA PHE A 252 -2.84 -5.37 -3.31
C PHE A 252 -2.92 -6.40 -4.44
N THR A 253 -3.65 -7.50 -4.27
CA THR A 253 -3.68 -8.61 -5.25
C THR A 253 -4.42 -8.25 -6.53
N ALA A 254 -5.39 -7.33 -6.45
CA ALA A 254 -6.12 -6.81 -7.61
C ALA A 254 -5.19 -6.17 -8.67
N TRP A 255 -4.02 -5.68 -8.27
CA TRP A 255 -3.02 -5.09 -9.16
C TRP A 255 -2.01 -6.11 -9.73
N LEU A 256 -2.07 -7.36 -9.26
CA LEU A 256 -1.07 -8.40 -9.54
C LEU A 256 -1.65 -9.64 -10.25
N VAL A 257 -2.95 -9.92 -10.09
CA VAL A 257 -3.61 -11.15 -10.55
C VAL A 257 -4.92 -10.80 -11.26
N LYS A 258 -4.94 -10.91 -12.60
CA LYS A 258 -6.06 -10.42 -13.43
C LYS A 258 -7.44 -11.00 -13.07
N PRO A 259 -7.62 -12.33 -12.82
CA PRO A 259 -8.94 -12.87 -12.49
C PRO A 259 -9.52 -12.40 -11.15
N VAL A 260 -8.83 -11.56 -10.37
CA VAL A 260 -9.35 -11.01 -9.10
C VAL A 260 -10.51 -10.03 -9.33
N GLU A 261 -10.61 -9.40 -10.51
CA GLU A 261 -11.70 -8.48 -10.85
C GLU A 261 -13.08 -9.16 -10.70
N THR A 262 -13.24 -10.37 -11.25
CA THR A 262 -14.48 -11.17 -11.13
C THR A 262 -14.89 -11.42 -9.66
N TRP A 263 -13.93 -11.64 -8.77
CA TRP A 263 -14.18 -11.80 -7.33
C TRP A 263 -14.53 -10.47 -6.65
N GLN A 264 -13.86 -9.38 -7.02
CA GLN A 264 -14.13 -8.04 -6.49
C GLN A 264 -15.50 -7.50 -6.94
N ASP A 265 -15.98 -7.86 -8.13
CA ASP A 265 -17.31 -7.50 -8.62
C ASP A 265 -18.44 -8.16 -7.81
N ILE A 266 -18.26 -9.44 -7.44
CA ILE A 266 -19.18 -10.14 -6.53
C ILE A 266 -19.11 -9.52 -5.13
N ARG A 267 -17.89 -9.24 -4.64
CA ARG A 267 -17.67 -8.56 -3.35
C ARG A 267 -18.37 -7.22 -3.27
N GLN A 268 -18.24 -6.36 -4.27
CA GLN A 268 -18.84 -5.01 -4.26
C GLN A 268 -20.37 -5.08 -4.17
N LYS A 269 -20.97 -6.14 -4.73
CA LYS A 269 -22.42 -6.42 -4.68
C LYS A 269 -22.84 -7.16 -3.40
N LEU A 270 -21.97 -7.37 -2.41
CA LEU A 270 -22.36 -7.95 -1.12
C LEU A 270 -23.28 -7.00 -0.36
N GLU A 271 -24.42 -7.55 0.08
CA GLU A 271 -25.40 -6.85 0.90
C GLU A 271 -24.87 -6.55 2.31
N GLU A 272 -25.51 -5.58 2.96
CA GLU A 272 -25.21 -5.17 4.34
C GLU A 272 -26.01 -6.03 5.33
N SER A 273 -25.68 -7.32 5.39
CA SER A 273 -26.35 -8.31 6.25
C SER A 273 -26.22 -8.00 7.75
N LEU A 274 -25.19 -7.24 8.13
CA LEU A 274 -25.03 -6.60 9.44
C LEU A 274 -24.50 -5.17 9.24
N PRO A 275 -24.72 -4.23 10.18
CA PRO A 275 -24.29 -2.83 10.03
C PRO A 275 -22.81 -2.68 9.69
N GLY A 276 -22.52 -1.93 8.62
CA GLY A 276 -21.17 -1.65 8.12
C GLY A 276 -20.50 -2.79 7.34
N THR A 277 -21.21 -3.87 7.01
CA THR A 277 -20.61 -5.03 6.29
C THR A 277 -20.85 -5.06 4.78
N GLY A 278 -21.65 -4.13 4.24
CA GLY A 278 -21.91 -4.01 2.80
C GLY A 278 -20.63 -3.86 1.96
N GLY A 279 -20.62 -4.44 0.77
CA GLY A 279 -19.43 -4.52 -0.07
C GLY A 279 -18.30 -5.39 0.50
N GLY A 280 -18.60 -6.29 1.43
CA GLY A 280 -17.58 -7.09 2.11
C GLY A 280 -16.62 -6.23 2.95
N ARG A 281 -17.16 -5.27 3.69
CA ARG A 281 -16.43 -4.43 4.64
C ARG A 281 -16.50 -5.04 6.05
N ASN A 282 -15.59 -4.60 6.92
CA ASN A 282 -15.53 -4.95 8.34
C ASN A 282 -15.53 -3.66 9.15
N PRO A 283 -16.45 -3.46 10.13
CA PRO A 283 -16.50 -2.26 10.96
C PRO A 283 -15.17 -1.93 11.67
N HIS A 284 -14.40 -2.92 12.08
CA HIS A 284 -13.08 -2.71 12.69
C HIS A 284 -12.08 -2.13 11.68
N ASP A 285 -11.97 -2.73 10.49
CA ASP A 285 -11.09 -2.22 9.43
C ASP A 285 -11.52 -0.83 8.96
N GLN A 286 -12.82 -0.54 8.93
CA GLN A 286 -13.34 0.80 8.61
C GLN A 286 -12.92 1.85 9.66
N LEU A 287 -12.87 1.50 10.95
CA LEU A 287 -12.34 2.38 11.99
C LEU A 287 -10.84 2.61 11.81
N VAL A 288 -10.07 1.54 11.56
CA VAL A 288 -8.62 1.64 11.31
C VAL A 288 -8.34 2.51 10.07
N VAL A 289 -9.04 2.28 8.96
CA VAL A 289 -8.92 3.10 7.72
C VAL A 289 -9.19 4.58 8.00
N LYS A 290 -10.23 4.92 8.78
CA LYS A 290 -10.51 6.31 9.15
C LYS A 290 -9.40 6.94 9.98
N ILE A 291 -8.82 6.20 10.93
CA ILE A 291 -7.69 6.65 11.74
C ILE A 291 -6.45 6.85 10.86
N LEU A 292 -6.14 5.88 10.00
CA LEU A 292 -5.00 5.92 9.08
C LEU A 292 -5.09 7.07 8.06
N PHE A 293 -6.29 7.44 7.63
CA PHE A 293 -6.51 8.59 6.74
C PHE A 293 -6.37 9.94 7.45
N ILE A 294 -6.70 10.02 8.74
CA ILE A 294 -6.59 11.27 9.53
C ILE A 294 -5.15 11.48 10.05
N LEU A 295 -4.45 10.40 10.38
CA LEU A 295 -3.11 10.42 10.98
C LEU A 295 -2.07 11.26 10.20
N PRO A 296 -1.92 11.14 8.86
CA PRO A 296 -1.14 12.05 8.01
C PRO A 296 -1.38 13.53 8.29
N PHE A 297 -2.65 13.97 8.27
CA PHE A 297 -3.00 15.37 8.50
C PHE A 297 -2.64 15.81 9.92
N CYS A 298 -2.89 14.97 10.93
CA CYS A 298 -2.51 15.26 12.31
C CYS A 298 -0.99 15.38 12.49
N LEU A 299 -0.19 14.50 11.86
CA LEU A 299 1.28 14.54 11.92
C LEU A 299 1.84 15.78 11.21
N LEU A 300 1.30 16.14 10.04
CA LEU A 300 1.69 17.35 9.32
C LEU A 300 1.29 18.63 10.07
N LEU A 301 0.09 18.68 10.65
CA LEU A 301 -0.37 19.80 11.48
C LEU A 301 0.46 19.96 12.75
N PHE A 302 0.81 18.85 13.43
CA PHE A 302 1.65 18.88 14.62
C PHE A 302 3.09 19.29 14.27
N GLY A 303 3.66 18.76 13.19
CA GLY A 303 4.99 19.16 12.71
C GLY A 303 5.04 20.63 12.29
N TYR A 304 4.00 21.13 11.61
CA TYR A 304 3.84 22.55 11.28
C TYR A 304 3.72 23.40 12.56
N TYR A 305 2.87 23.01 13.50
CA TYR A 305 2.69 23.72 14.77
C TYR A 305 3.98 23.78 15.59
N GLN A 306 4.72 22.67 15.70
CA GLN A 306 6.01 22.63 16.41
C GLN A 306 7.06 23.50 15.72
N SER A 307 7.08 23.53 14.37
CA SER A 307 7.93 24.43 13.58
C SER A 307 7.56 25.91 13.81
N CYS A 308 6.27 26.25 13.78
CA CYS A 308 5.77 27.60 14.07
C CYS A 308 6.07 28.06 15.50
N PHE A 309 5.88 27.19 16.49
CA PHE A 309 6.17 27.49 17.90
C PHE A 309 7.68 27.68 18.15
N GLN A 310 8.53 26.92 17.47
CA GLN A 310 9.99 27.15 17.50
C GLN A 310 10.42 28.40 16.73
N THR A 311 9.66 28.85 15.74
CA THR A 311 10.09 29.97 14.88
C THR A 311 9.59 31.35 15.30
N ASN A 312 8.56 31.50 16.17
CA ASN A 312 8.06 32.85 16.45
C ASN A 312 7.53 33.22 17.85
N LYS A 313 8.14 34.30 18.35
CA LYS A 313 7.45 35.36 19.11
C LYS A 313 6.83 36.46 18.22
N GLU A 314 7.03 36.44 16.88
CA GLU A 314 6.75 37.59 15.99
C GLU A 314 6.12 37.22 14.61
N LEU A 315 5.09 36.35 14.56
CA LEU A 315 4.34 36.08 13.30
C LEU A 315 2.82 36.17 13.44
N ILE A 316 2.32 37.32 13.88
CA ILE A 316 0.91 37.69 13.68
C ILE A 316 0.85 39.05 12.97
N SER A 317 1.16 39.07 11.67
CA SER A 317 0.71 40.20 10.82
C SER A 317 0.64 39.87 9.33
N ILE A 318 -0.54 40.13 8.76
CA ILE A 318 -0.89 40.08 7.33
C ILE A 318 0.01 40.99 6.46
N ARG A 319 0.79 41.90 7.06
CA ARG A 319 1.77 42.77 6.38
C ARG A 319 2.80 42.01 5.50
N SER A 320 3.12 40.76 5.82
CA SER A 320 4.08 39.94 5.05
C SER A 320 3.63 39.69 3.61
N LEU A 321 2.38 39.26 3.41
CA LEU A 321 1.82 38.96 2.08
C LEU A 321 1.75 40.19 1.16
N CYS A 322 1.40 41.35 1.72
CA CYS A 322 1.39 42.62 0.97
C CYS A 322 2.80 43.16 0.66
N ALA A 323 3.85 42.72 1.37
CA ALA A 323 5.24 42.98 1.00
C ALA A 323 5.74 42.01 -0.09
N PHE A 324 5.33 40.73 0.00
CA PHE A 324 5.62 39.69 -0.99
C PHE A 324 5.05 40.03 -2.38
N ALA A 325 3.77 40.39 -2.46
CA ALA A 325 3.12 40.79 -3.72
C ALA A 325 3.83 41.99 -4.40
N ARG A 326 4.35 42.94 -3.61
CA ARG A 326 5.13 44.08 -4.12
C ARG A 326 6.50 43.67 -4.64
N ARG A 327 7.19 42.71 -4.00
CA ARG A 327 8.48 42.18 -4.49
C ARG A 327 8.33 41.33 -5.76
N ALA A 328 7.33 40.46 -5.83
CA ALA A 328 7.06 39.66 -7.03
C ALA A 328 6.77 40.56 -8.25
N ARG A 329 5.94 41.60 -8.07
CA ARG A 329 5.65 42.60 -9.09
C ARG A 329 6.87 43.42 -9.52
N HIS A 330 7.87 43.57 -8.64
CA HIS A 330 9.11 44.29 -8.95
C HIS A 330 10.12 43.41 -9.71
N LYS A 331 10.17 42.10 -9.41
CA LYS A 331 11.06 41.14 -10.08
C LYS A 331 10.56 40.75 -11.49
N TYR A 332 9.26 40.83 -11.73
CA TYR A 332 8.67 40.63 -13.07
C TYR A 332 8.82 41.88 -13.98
N LYS A 333 9.21 43.04 -13.43
CA LYS A 333 9.32 44.30 -14.17
C LYS A 333 10.77 44.71 -14.47
N SER A 334 11.75 43.92 -14.02
CA SER A 334 13.16 44.05 -14.37
C SER A 334 13.50 43.02 -15.44
N GLU A 335 13.72 43.48 -16.66
CA GLU A 335 14.27 42.66 -17.75
C GLU A 335 15.75 42.35 -17.45
N GLU A 336 16.03 41.19 -16.86
CA GLU A 336 17.35 40.55 -16.89
C GLU A 336 17.28 39.27 -17.75
N PRO A 337 18.28 38.98 -18.61
CA PRO A 337 18.21 37.82 -19.49
C PRO A 337 18.28 36.50 -18.72
N LEU A 338 17.45 35.53 -19.11
CA LEU A 338 17.53 34.15 -18.61
C LEU A 338 18.89 33.51 -18.98
N PRO A 339 19.59 32.84 -18.04
CA PRO A 339 20.79 32.09 -18.38
C PRO A 339 20.43 30.82 -19.17
N SER A 340 21.07 30.65 -20.32
CA SER A 340 20.86 29.51 -21.21
C SER A 340 21.23 28.18 -20.56
N TYR A 341 20.32 27.21 -20.57
CA TYR A 341 20.61 25.83 -20.20
C TYR A 341 21.49 25.16 -21.27
N SER A 342 22.73 24.81 -20.92
CA SER A 342 23.53 23.87 -21.71
C SER A 342 23.19 22.43 -21.33
N VAL A 343 22.74 21.66 -22.32
CA VAL A 343 22.58 20.21 -22.22
C VAL A 343 23.97 19.58 -22.01
N VAL A 344 24.12 18.76 -20.96
CA VAL A 344 25.29 17.88 -20.80
C VAL A 344 24.79 16.44 -20.84
N GLY A 345 25.22 15.72 -21.87
CA GLY A 345 24.85 14.33 -22.10
C GLY A 345 25.68 13.34 -21.28
N SER A 346 25.23 12.10 -21.30
CA SER A 346 25.81 10.95 -20.61
C SER A 346 27.24 10.62 -21.08
N SER A 347 28.23 10.74 -20.19
CA SER A 347 29.55 10.09 -20.34
C SER A 347 30.15 9.78 -18.98
N SER A 348 30.40 8.50 -18.71
CA SER A 348 31.09 8.02 -17.51
C SER A 348 32.62 8.02 -17.71
N THR A 349 33.33 8.99 -17.13
CA THR A 349 34.80 8.89 -16.99
C THR A 349 35.29 9.59 -15.73
N PHE A 350 36.12 8.89 -14.94
CA PHE A 350 36.93 9.50 -13.88
C PHE A 350 37.86 10.57 -14.50
N GLY A 351 37.76 11.81 -14.06
CA GLY A 351 38.56 12.92 -14.57
C GLY A 351 38.74 14.03 -13.54
N ILE A 352 39.92 14.06 -12.90
CA ILE A 352 40.30 15.11 -11.95
C ILE A 352 40.35 16.45 -12.70
N SER A 353 39.52 17.42 -12.30
CA SER A 353 39.67 18.81 -12.76
C SER A 353 39.57 19.79 -11.58
N ASN A 354 40.69 20.48 -11.33
CA ASN A 354 40.77 21.55 -10.33
C ASN A 354 40.06 22.81 -10.84
N GLN A 355 38.79 23.01 -10.49
CA GLN A 355 38.22 24.36 -10.53
C GLN A 355 38.59 25.10 -9.24
N ARG A 356 39.64 25.94 -9.34
CA ARG A 356 39.94 26.97 -8.35
C ARG A 356 38.79 27.99 -8.31
N LEU A 357 37.93 27.90 -7.30
CA LEU A 357 37.11 29.02 -6.85
C LEU A 357 37.71 29.59 -5.56
N SER A 358 37.75 30.92 -5.49
CA SER A 358 38.37 31.80 -4.48
C SER A 358 38.49 31.27 -3.03
N ASN A 359 39.62 31.59 -2.40
CA ASN A 359 39.89 31.35 -0.98
C ASN A 359 38.75 31.81 -0.04
N GLY A 360 38.14 30.84 0.62
CA GLY A 360 37.31 30.97 1.82
C GLY A 360 37.38 29.64 2.56
N THR A 361 37.48 29.66 3.90
CA THR A 361 37.57 28.45 4.73
C THR A 361 36.23 27.74 4.83
N HIS A 362 35.80 27.12 3.73
CA HIS A 362 34.71 26.17 3.74
C HIS A 362 35.16 24.90 4.47
N SER A 363 34.39 24.50 5.48
CA SER A 363 34.51 23.20 6.14
C SER A 363 34.49 22.09 5.08
N LYS A 364 35.61 21.39 4.89
CA LYS A 364 35.70 20.28 3.93
C LYS A 364 34.72 19.19 4.34
N LEU A 365 33.61 19.09 3.62
CA LEU A 365 32.63 18.03 3.79
C LEU A 365 33.32 16.67 3.53
N PRO A 366 33.16 15.66 4.39
CA PRO A 366 33.82 14.37 4.17
C PRO A 366 33.36 13.71 2.86
N PRO A 367 34.26 13.08 2.08
CA PRO A 367 33.93 12.57 0.74
C PRO A 367 32.89 11.42 0.76
N TYR A 368 32.68 10.77 1.90
CA TYR A 368 31.67 9.74 2.10
C TYR A 368 30.28 10.30 2.42
N PHE A 369 30.11 11.60 2.60
CA PHE A 369 28.87 12.21 3.09
C PHE A 369 27.69 12.06 2.12
N GLY A 370 27.89 12.35 0.82
CA GLY A 370 26.88 12.15 -0.23
C GLY A 370 26.38 10.69 -0.29
N PRO A 371 27.29 9.70 -0.42
CA PRO A 371 26.94 8.28 -0.36
C PRO A 371 26.16 7.85 0.90
N ILE A 372 26.47 8.40 2.08
CA ILE A 372 25.70 8.14 3.30
C ILE A 372 24.28 8.73 3.21
N ALA A 373 24.11 9.95 2.70
CA ALA A 373 22.79 10.55 2.53
C ALA A 373 21.90 9.74 1.58
N VAL A 374 22.48 9.22 0.50
CA VAL A 374 21.82 8.31 -0.45
C VAL A 374 21.41 7.00 0.23
N LEU A 375 22.30 6.37 1.00
CA LEU A 375 22.00 5.14 1.74
C LEU A 375 20.86 5.35 2.75
N VAL A 376 20.90 6.44 3.53
CA VAL A 376 19.84 6.78 4.49
C VAL A 376 18.51 7.08 3.78
N CYS A 377 18.53 7.70 2.60
CA CYS A 377 17.34 7.91 1.77
C CYS A 377 16.69 6.57 1.38
N PHE A 378 17.45 5.61 0.83
CA PHE A 378 16.91 4.30 0.45
C PHE A 378 16.44 3.47 1.65
N ILE A 379 17.16 3.49 2.78
CA ILE A 379 16.70 2.83 4.02
C ILE A 379 15.39 3.46 4.51
N SER A 380 15.28 4.79 4.50
CA SER A 380 14.07 5.51 4.89
C SER A 380 12.89 5.16 3.99
N ALA A 381 13.10 5.12 2.66
CA ALA A 381 12.06 4.76 1.69
C ALA A 381 11.59 3.31 1.86
N GLY A 382 12.52 2.36 1.98
CA GLY A 382 12.23 0.94 2.19
C GLY A 382 11.49 0.67 3.50
N PHE A 383 11.93 1.29 4.61
CA PHE A 383 11.24 1.20 5.89
C PHE A 383 9.84 1.81 5.83
N SER A 384 9.68 2.98 5.19
CA SER A 384 8.38 3.66 5.05
C SER A 384 7.37 2.82 4.27
N PHE A 385 7.81 2.18 3.19
CA PHE A 385 7.00 1.26 2.41
C PHE A 385 6.61 0.02 3.25
N ALA A 386 7.56 -0.61 3.92
CA ALA A 386 7.30 -1.78 4.76
C ALA A 386 6.35 -1.45 5.93
N PHE A 387 6.51 -0.27 6.55
CA PHE A 387 5.65 0.22 7.61
C PHE A 387 4.21 0.47 7.13
N ALA A 388 4.03 1.21 6.04
CA ALA A 388 2.70 1.47 5.48
C ALA A 388 2.00 0.16 5.08
N PHE A 389 2.70 -0.76 4.42
CA PHE A 389 2.16 -2.06 4.03
C PHE A 389 1.75 -2.92 5.25
N ALA A 390 2.48 -2.82 6.36
CA ALA A 390 2.20 -3.60 7.57
C ALA A 390 0.99 -3.07 8.37
N ILE A 391 0.68 -1.76 8.34
CA ILE A 391 -0.42 -1.18 9.11
C ILE A 391 -1.76 -1.12 8.37
N ILE A 392 -1.76 -1.17 7.03
CA ILE A 392 -2.99 -1.15 6.23
C ILE A 392 -3.69 -2.52 6.33
N PRO A 393 -4.96 -2.59 6.78
CA PRO A 393 -5.65 -3.86 6.88
C PRO A 393 -5.75 -4.56 5.52
N ARG A 394 -5.42 -5.85 5.46
CA ARG A 394 -5.32 -6.61 4.20
C ARG A 394 -6.62 -6.58 3.39
N GLN A 395 -7.76 -6.67 4.06
CA GLN A 395 -9.08 -6.84 3.44
C GLN A 395 -9.82 -5.53 3.13
N VAL A 396 -9.12 -4.39 2.95
CA VAL A 396 -9.75 -3.16 2.44
C VAL A 396 -10.10 -3.27 0.94
N MET A 397 -10.74 -2.24 0.38
CA MET A 397 -10.93 -2.16 -1.07
C MET A 397 -9.60 -1.84 -1.78
N PRO A 398 -9.34 -2.35 -3.00
CA PRO A 398 -8.07 -2.17 -3.71
C PRO A 398 -7.59 -0.70 -3.79
N TRP A 399 -8.48 0.21 -4.17
CA TRP A 399 -8.19 1.65 -4.24
C TRP A 399 -7.93 2.29 -2.87
N THR A 400 -8.66 1.88 -1.83
CA THR A 400 -8.44 2.38 -0.46
C THR A 400 -7.07 1.96 0.06
N GLY A 401 -6.70 0.69 -0.14
CA GLY A 401 -5.38 0.18 0.23
C GLY A 401 -4.27 0.88 -0.54
N LEU A 402 -4.41 1.04 -1.85
CA LEU A 402 -3.43 1.72 -2.70
C LEU A 402 -3.22 3.19 -2.29
N LEU A 403 -4.31 3.93 -2.02
CA LEU A 403 -4.23 5.34 -1.64
C LEU A 403 -3.58 5.52 -0.25
N LEU A 404 -4.00 4.74 0.75
CA LEU A 404 -3.36 4.72 2.06
C LEU A 404 -1.88 4.34 1.95
N MET A 405 -1.54 3.40 1.06
CA MET A 405 -0.16 2.96 0.85
C MET A 405 0.72 4.11 0.37
N PHE A 406 0.28 4.89 -0.62
CA PHE A 406 1.00 6.07 -1.07
C PHE A 406 1.11 7.15 0.02
N GLU A 407 0.00 7.47 0.66
CA GLU A 407 -0.07 8.55 1.67
C GLU A 407 0.83 8.25 2.88
N LEU A 408 0.69 7.06 3.48
CA LEU A 408 1.47 6.66 4.65
C LEU A 408 2.94 6.46 4.31
N THR A 409 3.29 5.91 3.14
CA THR A 409 4.68 5.79 2.70
C THR A 409 5.33 7.18 2.56
N PHE A 410 4.63 8.13 1.95
CA PHE A 410 5.15 9.49 1.76
C PHE A 410 5.35 10.22 3.09
N VAL A 411 4.37 10.13 4.01
CA VAL A 411 4.47 10.77 5.33
C VAL A 411 5.56 10.14 6.19
N ALA A 412 5.65 8.80 6.24
CA ALA A 412 6.71 8.12 6.96
C ALA A 412 8.10 8.45 6.39
N PHE A 413 8.23 8.51 5.05
CA PHE A 413 9.48 8.88 4.39
C PHE A 413 9.87 10.33 4.70
N PHE A 414 8.91 11.26 4.63
CA PHE A 414 9.12 12.66 4.99
C PHE A 414 9.58 12.82 6.44
N LEU A 415 8.98 12.10 7.39
CA LEU A 415 9.39 12.16 8.79
C LEU A 415 10.79 11.56 9.00
N LEU A 416 11.09 10.39 8.42
CA LEU A 416 12.38 9.73 8.59
C LEU A 416 13.52 10.50 7.88
N PHE A 417 13.41 10.70 6.56
CA PHE A 417 14.46 11.38 5.80
C PHE A 417 14.52 12.88 6.14
N GLY A 418 13.40 13.53 6.44
CA GLY A 418 13.37 14.90 6.95
C GLY A 418 14.03 15.05 8.32
N SER A 419 13.90 14.06 9.22
CA SER A 419 14.64 14.06 10.49
C SER A 419 16.15 13.91 10.29
N TYR A 420 16.58 13.09 9.33
CA TYR A 420 17.99 12.97 8.94
C TYR A 420 18.53 14.30 8.37
N LEU A 421 17.80 14.96 7.46
CA LEU A 421 18.18 16.27 6.93
C LEU A 421 18.24 17.35 8.03
N ARG A 422 17.35 17.28 9.03
CA ARG A 422 17.38 18.17 10.21
C ARG A 422 18.61 17.91 11.10
N PHE A 423 18.97 16.65 11.31
CA PHE A 423 20.19 16.26 12.01
C PHE A 423 21.44 16.75 11.26
N VAL A 424 21.50 16.57 9.93
CA VAL A 424 22.56 17.09 9.06
C VAL A 424 22.71 18.61 9.18
N TYR A 425 21.61 19.35 9.17
CA TYR A 425 21.61 20.80 9.35
C TYR A 425 22.18 21.21 10.73
N GLN A 426 21.75 20.54 11.80
CA GLN A 426 22.27 20.77 13.15
C GLN A 426 23.76 20.43 13.26
N TRP A 427 24.19 19.33 12.64
CA TRP A 427 25.59 18.90 12.58
C TRP A 427 26.48 19.93 11.85
N GLY A 428 25.99 20.48 10.72
CA GLY A 428 26.64 21.60 10.04
C GLY A 428 26.75 22.84 10.93
N SER A 429 25.70 23.15 11.70
CA SER A 429 25.69 24.27 12.65
C SER A 429 26.71 24.11 13.77
N MET A 430 26.81 22.92 14.37
CA MET A 430 27.82 22.63 15.40
C MET A 430 29.25 22.68 14.82
N SER A 431 29.44 22.18 13.60
CA SER A 431 30.74 22.15 12.91
C SER A 431 31.26 23.57 12.62
N ALA A 432 30.37 24.49 12.21
CA ALA A 432 30.71 25.89 11.99
C ALA A 432 31.11 26.59 13.30
N ASN A 433 30.30 26.43 14.36
CA ASN A 433 30.56 27.02 15.67
C ASN A 433 31.93 26.58 16.26
N HIS A 434 32.35 25.33 16.05
CA HIS A 434 33.66 24.85 16.49
C HIS A 434 34.84 25.50 15.74
N MET A 435 34.69 25.81 14.45
CA MET A 435 35.72 26.54 13.70
C MET A 435 35.82 28.02 14.09
N GLY A 436 34.74 28.61 14.63
CA GLY A 436 34.79 29.94 15.23
C GLY A 436 35.61 30.02 16.52
N PHE A 437 35.74 28.92 17.27
CA PHE A 437 36.42 28.88 18.57
C PHE A 437 37.92 28.56 18.48
N ASN A 438 38.36 27.88 17.42
CA ASN A 438 39.78 27.53 17.20
C ASN A 438 40.62 28.65 16.55
N ASN A 439 40.07 29.86 16.39
CA ASN A 439 40.72 30.97 15.69
C ASN A 439 40.90 32.22 16.57
N SER A 440 40.92 32.02 17.89
CA SER A 440 41.11 33.08 18.90
C SER A 440 42.34 32.80 19.77
N ASP A 441 43.52 33.12 19.24
CA ASP A 441 44.72 33.33 20.05
C ASP A 441 44.78 34.81 20.50
N SER A 442 44.85 35.00 21.82
CA SER A 442 45.21 36.21 22.58
C SER A 442 45.13 37.60 21.92
N SER A 443 44.14 38.42 22.31
CA SER A 443 44.41 39.64 23.12
C SER A 443 43.12 40.35 23.62
N GLU A 444 43.12 40.67 24.91
CA GLU A 444 42.42 41.75 25.65
C GLU A 444 40.95 42.15 25.34
N ASN A 445 40.09 41.80 26.32
CA ASN A 445 39.18 42.71 27.04
C ASN A 445 38.43 43.82 26.27
N HIS A 446 37.14 43.59 26.01
CA HIS A 446 36.11 44.57 26.39
C HIS A 446 34.73 43.90 26.60
N MET A 447 34.17 44.04 27.81
CA MET A 447 32.78 43.68 28.09
C MET A 447 31.82 44.64 27.36
N GLY A 448 30.95 44.10 26.50
CA GLY A 448 29.88 44.84 25.85
C GLY A 448 28.68 43.94 25.55
N SER A 449 27.55 44.16 26.24
CA SER A 449 26.33 43.34 26.13
C SER A 449 25.53 43.61 24.84
N GLY A 450 26.07 43.12 23.72
CA GLY A 450 25.41 43.22 22.41
C GLY A 450 24.29 42.19 22.23
N HIS A 451 23.03 42.62 22.28
CA HIS A 451 21.87 41.75 22.04
C HIS A 451 21.93 41.05 20.68
N GLN A 452 21.94 39.71 20.70
CA GLN A 452 21.95 38.86 19.52
C GLN A 452 20.59 38.93 18.81
N ARG A 453 20.46 39.82 17.81
CA ARG A 453 19.28 39.90 16.95
C ARG A 453 19.15 38.62 16.12
N ASN A 454 18.31 37.70 16.59
CA ASN A 454 17.80 36.58 15.79
C ASN A 454 17.02 37.11 14.59
N MET A 455 17.70 37.26 13.44
CA MET A 455 17.02 37.47 12.17
C MET A 455 16.44 36.14 11.69
N SER A 456 15.17 35.94 12.04
CA SER A 456 14.31 34.90 11.48
C SER A 456 14.16 35.09 9.96
N ASN A 457 14.99 34.40 9.19
CA ASN A 457 14.68 34.07 7.81
C ASN A 457 14.01 32.69 7.82
N CYS A 458 12.67 32.66 7.77
CA CYS A 458 11.97 31.43 7.40
C CYS A 458 12.53 30.94 6.07
N ASP A 459 12.88 29.65 6.03
CA ASP A 459 13.58 29.03 4.92
C ASP A 459 12.66 28.87 3.69
N MET A 460 12.52 29.96 2.93
CA MET A 460 11.63 30.00 1.77
C MET A 460 12.04 28.97 0.70
N ASP A 461 13.33 28.75 0.46
CA ASP A 461 13.79 27.85 -0.61
C ASP A 461 13.55 26.38 -0.26
N ALA A 462 13.78 25.98 1.00
CA ALA A 462 13.35 24.65 1.44
C ALA A 462 11.82 24.55 1.39
N THR A 463 11.09 25.57 1.86
CA THR A 463 9.62 25.55 1.86
C THR A 463 9.05 25.47 0.43
N PHE A 464 9.67 26.12 -0.56
CA PHE A 464 9.29 26.00 -1.97
C PHE A 464 9.64 24.64 -2.56
N TYR A 465 10.79 24.04 -2.21
CA TYR A 465 11.09 22.68 -2.60
C TYR A 465 10.13 21.66 -1.97
N TRP A 466 9.82 21.80 -0.67
CA TRP A 466 8.89 20.92 0.05
C TRP A 466 7.44 21.09 -0.41
N ILE A 467 6.96 22.32 -0.64
CA ILE A 467 5.64 22.57 -1.25
C ILE A 467 5.63 22.10 -2.71
N GLY A 468 6.72 22.27 -3.45
CA GLY A 468 6.87 21.77 -4.82
C GLY A 468 6.82 20.25 -4.90
N MET A 469 7.52 19.54 -4.00
CA MET A 469 7.51 18.08 -3.92
C MET A 469 6.20 17.54 -3.35
N ALA A 470 5.57 18.22 -2.39
CA ALA A 470 4.22 17.88 -1.94
C ALA A 470 3.19 18.10 -3.05
N ALA A 471 3.28 19.20 -3.80
CA ALA A 471 2.43 19.47 -4.96
C ALA A 471 2.71 18.46 -6.09
N ILE A 472 3.95 18.06 -6.36
CA ILE A 472 4.28 17.01 -7.34
C ILE A 472 3.80 15.64 -6.87
N ALA A 473 3.86 15.30 -5.57
CA ALA A 473 3.31 14.06 -5.04
C ALA A 473 1.78 14.05 -5.11
N THR A 474 1.12 15.13 -4.67
CA THR A 474 -0.34 15.30 -4.78
C THR A 474 -0.79 15.33 -6.25
N VAL A 475 -0.08 16.03 -7.12
CA VAL A 475 -0.34 16.01 -8.57
C VAL A 475 -0.09 14.63 -9.14
N ALA A 476 0.98 13.90 -8.80
CA ALA A 476 1.23 12.55 -9.31
C ALA A 476 0.18 11.53 -8.84
N VAL A 477 -0.36 11.68 -7.63
CA VAL A 477 -1.48 10.87 -7.11
C VAL A 477 -2.82 11.27 -7.77
N LEU A 478 -3.01 12.56 -8.08
CA LEU A 478 -4.21 13.06 -8.74
C LEU A 478 -4.14 13.00 -10.27
N LEU A 479 -2.97 12.87 -10.90
CA LEU A 479 -2.80 12.88 -12.36
C LEU A 479 -3.58 11.75 -13.04
N PRO A 480 -3.59 10.51 -12.49
CA PRO A 480 -4.43 9.43 -13.00
C PRO A 480 -5.93 9.76 -12.96
N THR A 481 -6.37 10.53 -11.95
CA THR A 481 -7.77 10.91 -11.73
C THR A 481 -8.20 12.17 -12.48
N ILE A 482 -7.30 13.14 -12.69
CA ILE A 482 -7.57 14.44 -13.32
C ILE A 482 -7.39 14.38 -14.84
N LEU A 483 -6.35 13.71 -15.35
CA LEU A 483 -6.13 13.59 -16.81
C LEU A 483 -7.06 12.57 -17.49
N GLY A 484 -7.98 11.94 -16.74
CA GLY A 484 -8.78 10.83 -17.27
C GLY A 484 -7.89 9.69 -17.78
N ILE A 485 -6.73 9.45 -17.15
CA ILE A 485 -5.89 8.29 -17.50
C ILE A 485 -6.60 7.00 -17.09
N THR A 486 -7.49 7.06 -16.08
CA THR A 486 -8.56 6.07 -15.95
C THR A 486 -9.25 5.86 -17.30
N ALA A 487 -9.90 6.86 -17.90
CA ALA A 487 -10.57 6.73 -19.20
C ALA A 487 -9.64 6.32 -20.37
N LEU A 488 -8.34 6.60 -20.35
CA LEU A 488 -7.40 6.09 -21.36
C LEU A 488 -7.17 4.58 -21.19
N PHE A 489 -7.02 4.09 -19.95
CA PHE A 489 -7.01 2.65 -19.67
C PHE A 489 -8.41 2.03 -19.84
N THR A 490 -9.50 2.68 -19.45
CA THR A 490 -10.87 2.21 -19.63
C THR A 490 -11.24 2.15 -21.11
N ASN A 491 -10.73 3.03 -21.98
CA ASN A 491 -10.96 2.92 -23.43
C ASN A 491 -10.05 1.87 -24.10
N VAL A 492 -8.86 1.60 -23.57
CA VAL A 492 -8.03 0.45 -24.00
C VAL A 492 -8.63 -0.88 -23.53
N ILE A 493 -9.29 -0.91 -22.37
CA ILE A 493 -9.97 -2.09 -21.80
C ILE A 493 -11.36 -2.32 -22.42
N LEU A 494 -12.23 -1.31 -22.49
CA LEU A 494 -13.53 -1.36 -23.21
C LEU A 494 -13.35 -1.51 -24.73
N GLY A 495 -12.23 -1.03 -25.29
CA GLY A 495 -11.84 -1.31 -26.67
C GLY A 495 -11.50 -2.79 -26.91
N TYR A 496 -11.08 -3.51 -25.87
CA TYR A 496 -10.81 -4.95 -25.91
C TYR A 496 -12.09 -5.79 -25.86
N GLU A 497 -13.16 -5.28 -25.22
CA GLU A 497 -14.47 -5.97 -25.12
C GLU A 497 -15.20 -6.12 -26.48
N LYS A 498 -14.69 -5.45 -27.53
CA LYS A 498 -15.27 -5.50 -28.89
C LYS A 498 -14.41 -6.19 -29.96
N ARG A 499 -13.25 -6.76 -29.60
CA ARG A 499 -12.38 -7.46 -30.56
C ARG A 499 -12.16 -8.92 -30.19
N SER A 500 -13.14 -9.73 -30.59
CA SER A 500 -12.90 -11.16 -30.80
C SER A 500 -11.85 -11.37 -31.91
N VAL A 501 -11.21 -12.54 -31.85
CA VAL A 501 -10.29 -13.13 -32.84
C VAL A 501 -8.81 -12.69 -32.71
N SER A 502 -7.98 -13.70 -32.45
CA SER A 502 -6.52 -13.81 -32.63
C SER A 502 -5.61 -12.73 -32.01
N GLU A 503 -5.04 -13.03 -30.84
CA GLU A 503 -3.58 -12.90 -30.60
C GLU A 503 -3.14 -13.68 -29.36
N VAL A 504 -2.16 -14.58 -29.52
CA VAL A 504 -1.66 -15.47 -28.44
C VAL A 504 -0.41 -14.90 -27.76
N GLU A 505 0.13 -13.77 -28.23
CA GLU A 505 1.39 -13.18 -27.75
C GLU A 505 1.24 -11.93 -26.86
N THR A 506 0.09 -11.25 -26.89
CA THR A 506 -0.06 -9.88 -26.35
C THR A 506 -0.03 -9.77 -24.84
N GLY A 507 -0.60 -10.72 -24.09
CA GLY A 507 -0.67 -10.57 -22.63
C GLY A 507 0.62 -10.94 -21.88
N GLY A 508 1.46 -11.80 -22.46
CA GLY A 508 2.83 -12.00 -22.01
C GLY A 508 3.71 -10.76 -22.28
N ALA A 509 3.51 -10.11 -23.44
CA ALA A 509 4.11 -8.82 -23.74
C ALA A 509 3.62 -7.72 -22.77
N ALA A 510 2.33 -7.63 -22.47
CA ALA A 510 1.76 -6.64 -21.56
C ALA A 510 2.34 -6.73 -20.14
N LEU A 511 2.50 -7.95 -19.58
CA LEU A 511 3.12 -8.14 -18.27
C LEU A 511 4.62 -7.77 -18.30
N ARG A 512 5.35 -8.11 -19.37
CA ARG A 512 6.76 -7.72 -19.56
C ARG A 512 6.92 -6.22 -19.75
N VAL A 513 5.99 -5.56 -20.42
CA VAL A 513 5.96 -4.09 -20.60
C VAL A 513 5.61 -3.40 -19.29
N MET A 514 4.63 -3.88 -18.51
CA MET A 514 4.38 -3.38 -17.16
C MET A 514 5.60 -3.53 -16.25
N LEU A 515 6.20 -4.72 -16.21
CA LEU A 515 7.41 -4.96 -15.41
C LEU A 515 8.58 -4.10 -15.88
N GLY A 516 8.77 -3.95 -17.20
CA GLY A 516 9.78 -3.08 -17.79
C GLY A 516 9.57 -1.60 -17.48
N LEU A 517 8.34 -1.10 -17.52
CA LEU A 517 7.97 0.26 -17.13
C LEU A 517 8.12 0.48 -15.61
N MET A 518 7.80 -0.51 -14.78
CA MET A 518 8.03 -0.45 -13.33
C MET A 518 9.52 -0.46 -12.98
N VAL A 519 10.34 -1.25 -13.68
CA VAL A 519 11.80 -1.26 -13.51
C VAL A 519 12.40 0.05 -14.01
N ALA A 520 12.03 0.53 -15.21
CA ALA A 520 12.52 1.80 -15.74
C ALA A 520 12.10 2.99 -14.86
N GLY A 521 10.83 3.04 -14.45
CA GLY A 521 10.34 4.06 -13.51
C GLY A 521 11.03 3.97 -12.14
N GLY A 522 11.28 2.76 -11.64
CA GLY A 522 12.06 2.52 -10.42
C GLY A 522 13.52 2.99 -10.52
N VAL A 523 14.18 2.75 -11.66
CA VAL A 523 15.55 3.23 -11.92
C VAL A 523 15.60 4.76 -12.04
N VAL A 524 14.63 5.38 -12.74
CA VAL A 524 14.52 6.84 -12.84
C VAL A 524 14.25 7.46 -11.46
N LEU A 525 13.34 6.88 -10.69
CA LEU A 525 13.04 7.32 -9.32
C LEU A 525 14.25 7.16 -8.40
N ALA A 526 14.94 6.01 -8.44
CA ALA A 526 16.17 5.77 -7.67
C ALA A 526 17.29 6.75 -8.04
N SER A 527 17.46 7.07 -9.33
CA SER A 527 18.44 8.05 -9.81
C SER A 527 18.09 9.46 -9.32
N PHE A 528 16.81 9.85 -9.42
CA PHE A 528 16.33 11.13 -8.90
C PHE A 528 16.48 11.22 -7.37
N MET A 529 16.10 10.18 -6.62
CA MET A 529 16.27 10.14 -5.17
C MET A 529 17.73 10.19 -4.76
N THR A 530 18.64 9.55 -5.51
CA THR A 530 20.09 9.61 -5.27
C THR A 530 20.60 11.04 -5.40
N TYR A 531 20.34 11.67 -6.55
CA TYR A 531 20.75 13.05 -6.83
C TYR A 531 20.13 14.05 -5.84
N ALA A 532 18.83 13.93 -5.56
CA ALA A 532 18.11 14.79 -4.64
C ALA A 532 18.59 14.62 -3.18
N ALA A 533 18.80 13.39 -2.72
CA ALA A 533 19.27 13.14 -1.35
C ALA A 533 20.65 13.73 -1.09
N GLU A 534 21.58 13.56 -2.03
CA GLU A 534 22.91 14.16 -1.97
C GLU A 534 22.83 15.70 -1.98
N HIS A 535 22.13 16.29 -2.95
CA HIS A 535 21.98 17.74 -3.03
C HIS A 535 21.28 18.35 -1.81
N LEU A 536 20.23 17.70 -1.28
CA LEU A 536 19.51 18.18 -0.09
C LEU A 536 20.38 18.10 1.16
N ALA A 537 21.14 17.02 1.35
CA ALA A 537 22.02 16.89 2.51
C ALA A 537 23.20 17.88 2.44
N ILE A 538 23.82 18.05 1.27
CA ILE A 538 24.89 19.04 1.05
C ILE A 538 24.34 20.46 1.25
N SER A 539 23.15 20.77 0.71
CA SER A 539 22.50 22.07 0.90
C SER A 539 22.17 22.34 2.37
N ALA A 540 21.61 21.36 3.08
CA ALA A 540 21.28 21.46 4.50
C ALA A 540 22.53 21.71 5.37
N PHE A 541 23.64 21.03 5.10
CA PHE A 541 24.91 21.27 5.79
C PHE A 541 25.47 22.67 5.48
N ASN A 542 25.53 23.06 4.20
CA ASN A 542 26.16 24.31 3.75
C ASN A 542 25.37 25.58 4.12
N LYS A 543 24.07 25.48 4.38
CA LYS A 543 23.18 26.62 4.65
C LYS A 543 23.62 27.49 5.83
N VAL A 544 24.34 26.89 6.78
CA VAL A 544 24.95 27.59 7.92
C VAL A 544 26.09 28.50 7.46
N SER A 545 26.99 27.99 6.61
CA SER A 545 28.19 28.70 6.15
C SER A 545 27.86 30.01 5.40
N GLU A 546 26.80 30.03 4.59
CA GLU A 546 26.35 31.27 3.92
C GLU A 546 25.77 32.29 4.91
N SER A 547 25.12 31.83 5.98
CA SER A 547 24.48 32.71 6.98
C SER A 547 25.51 33.50 7.80
N GLU A 548 26.62 32.85 8.17
CA GLU A 548 27.74 33.49 8.86
C GLU A 548 28.50 34.44 7.94
N HIS A 549 28.74 34.07 6.67
CA HIS A 549 29.44 34.96 5.73
C HIS A 549 28.69 36.28 5.49
N ARG A 550 27.35 36.26 5.41
CA ARG A 550 26.55 37.49 5.27
C ARG A 550 26.60 38.38 6.52
N THR A 551 26.54 37.80 7.72
CA THR A 551 26.66 38.57 8.98
C THR A 551 28.07 39.13 9.20
N CYS A 552 29.11 38.38 8.85
CA CYS A 552 30.50 38.84 8.91
C CYS A 552 30.79 39.94 7.87
N GLY A 553 30.27 39.80 6.64
CA GLY A 553 30.38 40.82 5.59
C GLY A 553 29.72 42.15 5.98
N MET A 554 28.53 42.13 6.59
CA MET A 554 27.87 43.34 7.09
C MET A 554 28.66 44.04 8.21
N LYS A 555 29.27 43.29 9.14
CA LYS A 555 30.15 43.88 10.17
C LYS A 555 31.37 44.56 9.52
N ARG A 556 32.02 43.92 8.56
CA ARG A 556 33.19 44.48 7.84
C ARG A 556 32.84 45.75 7.05
N ALA A 557 31.65 45.80 6.44
CA ALA A 557 31.14 46.99 5.76
C ALA A 557 30.79 48.14 6.73
N GLN A 558 30.27 47.84 7.93
CA GLN A 558 30.01 48.88 8.95
C GLN A 558 31.30 49.47 9.51
N VAL A 559 32.33 48.66 9.78
CA VAL A 559 33.64 49.14 10.26
C VAL A 559 34.33 50.02 9.20
N LEU A 560 34.35 49.60 7.94
CA LEU A 560 34.89 50.44 6.84
C LEU A 560 34.06 51.71 6.59
N GLY A 561 32.75 51.68 6.88
CA GLY A 561 31.89 52.85 6.88
C GLY A 561 32.15 53.84 8.03
N TRP A 562 32.61 53.35 9.19
CA TRP A 562 33.00 54.17 10.34
C TRP A 562 34.34 54.88 10.12
N CYS A 563 35.40 54.16 9.73
CA CYS A 563 36.70 54.77 9.41
C CYS A 563 36.60 55.87 8.32
N ARG A 564 35.62 55.79 7.42
CA ARG A 564 35.38 56.79 6.37
C ARG A 564 34.56 58.01 6.83
N LYS A 565 33.93 57.95 8.02
CA LYS A 565 33.16 59.06 8.62
C LYS A 565 33.95 59.85 9.66
N GLU A 566 34.81 59.23 10.45
CA GLU A 566 35.61 59.94 11.46
C GLU A 566 36.68 60.85 10.82
N GLY A 567 37.22 60.47 9.66
CA GLY A 567 38.15 61.32 8.88
C GLY A 567 37.53 62.55 8.20
N ARG A 568 36.30 62.96 8.53
CA ARG A 568 35.60 64.08 7.85
C ARG A 568 34.79 65.00 8.79
N ALA A 569 35.14 65.05 10.08
CA ALA A 569 34.37 65.78 11.10
C ALA A 569 35.22 66.72 12.00
N SER A 570 36.09 67.55 11.41
CA SER A 570 36.82 68.59 12.17
C SER A 570 37.28 69.78 11.31
N LYS A 571 36.31 70.47 10.68
CA LYS A 571 36.46 71.85 10.17
C LYS A 571 35.10 72.44 9.79
N TRP A 572 34.52 73.27 10.64
CA TRP A 572 33.67 74.44 10.28
C TRP A 572 33.40 75.29 11.53
N GLN A 573 33.63 76.61 11.40
CA GLN A 573 33.38 77.70 12.38
C GLN A 573 34.22 77.65 13.68
N LEU A 574 34.95 78.69 14.08
CA LEU A 574 34.56 80.10 14.16
C LEU A 574 35.54 81.08 13.50
N GLN A 575 35.05 82.32 13.30
CA GLN A 575 35.74 83.40 12.58
C GLN A 575 35.81 84.66 13.45
N ARG A 576 37.02 85.08 13.86
CA ARG A 576 37.41 86.48 14.16
C ARG A 576 38.90 86.59 14.54
N SER A 577 39.65 87.35 13.74
CA SER A 577 40.97 87.93 14.03
C SER A 577 40.83 89.14 15.00
N PRO A 578 41.90 89.78 15.54
CA PRO A 578 43.31 89.75 15.10
C PRO A 578 44.43 89.79 16.16
N LEU A 579 45.69 89.73 15.65
CA LEU A 579 46.95 90.37 16.11
C LEU A 579 48.17 89.47 16.45
N ARG A 580 49.30 89.88 15.83
CA ARG A 580 50.74 89.72 16.17
C ARG A 580 51.51 88.40 15.90
N GLN A 581 52.26 88.47 14.79
CA GLN A 581 53.74 88.35 14.67
C GLN A 581 54.49 87.01 14.88
N GLY A 582 55.31 86.67 13.86
CA GLY A 582 56.48 85.78 13.91
C GLY A 582 56.19 84.28 13.69
N GLY A 583 56.95 83.51 12.89
CA GLY A 583 58.04 83.83 11.95
C GLY A 583 58.78 82.55 11.47
N ASN A 584 59.27 82.54 10.21
CA ASN A 584 60.16 81.52 9.57
C ASN A 584 59.61 80.06 9.39
N ARG A 585 59.65 79.50 8.15
CA ARG A 585 60.71 78.64 7.51
C ARG A 585 60.96 77.32 8.28
N SER A 586 61.06 76.12 7.67
CA SER A 586 61.41 75.68 6.30
C SER A 586 60.76 74.30 5.99
N ARG A 587 60.39 73.93 4.74
CA ARG A 587 61.12 73.04 3.78
C ARG A 587 61.71 71.75 4.38
N ASP A 588 61.65 70.58 3.72
CA ASP A 588 60.97 70.06 2.50
C ASP A 588 60.82 68.51 2.75
N ARG A 589 60.03 67.66 2.06
CA ARG A 589 60.22 67.02 0.72
C ARG A 589 61.62 66.41 0.49
N CYS A 590 61.81 65.27 -0.18
CA CYS A 590 60.96 64.30 -0.95
C CYS A 590 61.27 62.86 -0.43
N VAL A 591 60.74 61.72 -0.91
CA VAL A 591 60.27 61.26 -2.24
C VAL A 591 59.07 60.33 -2.08
#